data_AF-A0A7Y5JNV5-F1
#
_entry.id   AF-A0A7Y5JNV5-F1
#
_cell.length_a   1.000
_cell.length_b   1.000
_cell.length_c   1.000
_cell.angle_alpha   90.00
_cell.angle_beta   90.00
_cell.angle_gamma   90.00
#
_symmetry.space_group_name_H-M   'P 1'
#
loop_
_entity.id
_entity.type
_entity.pdbx_description
1 polymer ?
#
loop_
_entity_poly.entity_id
_entity_poly.type
_entity_poly.pdbx_seq_one_letter_code
_entity_poly.pdbx_strand_id
1 'polypeptide(L)'
;MSRHRLIAALAALVLFVLHAGCAPVRQGPVLQGPAVEEPVQQGLEALSQAELERRFEAVPSRYRAQALQNLRSYYAYPEVRGWLLEGPEPQRREVLLAVAFLFAYLPPADFGALTLELLREHVDHALKVRHEAPWGGQLTDELFYHYILPHRVTQEPCQAWRKLMHDELWPRVKNLPMQEAALEANRYAREYATFQSTNGRDQGPLTTMLRGVGRCEEEM
;
A
#
# COMPACT_ATOMS: atom_id res chain seq x y z
N MET A 1 45.30 12.31 23.13
CA MET A 1 43.84 12.38 22.87
C MET A 1 43.37 11.00 22.43
N SER A 2 42.41 10.37 23.12
CA SER A 2 41.97 9.00 22.80
C SER A 2 41.16 8.97 21.50
N ARG A 3 41.26 7.86 20.74
CA ARG A 3 40.52 7.63 19.48
C ARG A 3 39.00 7.88 19.61
N HIS A 4 38.44 7.70 20.80
CA HIS A 4 37.02 7.96 21.08
C HIS A 4 36.63 9.45 21.04
N ARG A 5 37.56 10.37 21.38
CA ARG A 5 37.30 11.82 21.25
C ARG A 5 37.35 12.30 19.80
N LEU A 6 38.15 11.63 18.95
CA LEU A 6 38.22 11.94 17.51
C LEU A 6 36.95 11.45 16.78
N ILE A 7 36.44 10.27 17.15
CA ILE A 7 35.21 9.70 16.58
C ILE A 7 33.97 10.52 17.02
N ALA A 8 33.92 10.97 18.27
CA ALA A 8 32.85 11.85 18.75
C ALA A 8 32.86 13.23 18.05
N ALA A 9 34.05 13.79 17.79
CA ALA A 9 34.18 15.04 17.04
C ALA A 9 33.81 14.89 15.55
N LEU A 10 34.11 13.75 14.92
CA LEU A 10 33.69 13.46 13.55
C LEU A 10 32.16 13.23 13.44
N ALA A 11 31.56 12.53 14.40
CA ALA A 11 30.11 12.31 14.43
C ALA A 11 29.33 13.62 14.65
N ALA A 12 29.84 14.53 15.49
CA ALA A 12 29.26 15.85 15.69
C ALA A 12 29.37 16.75 14.43
N LEU A 13 30.44 16.62 13.65
CA LEU A 13 30.63 17.40 12.42
C LEU A 13 29.73 16.90 11.27
N VAL A 14 29.50 15.59 11.16
CA VAL A 14 28.63 14.99 10.13
C VAL A 14 27.15 15.32 10.40
N LEU A 15 26.73 15.35 11.68
CA LEU A 15 25.38 15.80 12.07
C LEU A 15 25.17 17.30 11.81
N PHE A 16 26.20 18.13 11.95
CA PHE A 16 26.09 19.58 11.73
C PHE A 16 26.03 19.96 10.25
N VAL A 17 26.71 19.20 9.37
CA VAL A 17 26.71 19.47 7.91
C VAL A 17 25.42 18.98 7.23
N LEU A 18 24.75 17.95 7.77
CA LEU A 18 23.48 17.45 7.22
C LEU A 18 22.24 18.27 7.64
N HIS A 19 22.36 19.19 8.60
CA HIS A 19 21.26 20.08 9.02
C HIS A 19 21.34 21.50 8.43
N ALA A 20 22.36 21.83 7.64
CA ALA A 20 22.58 23.18 7.12
C ALA A 20 22.07 23.43 5.68
N GLY A 21 21.39 22.46 5.07
CA GLY A 21 21.03 22.52 3.64
C GLY A 21 19.55 22.60 3.27
N CYS A 22 18.62 22.40 4.21
CA CYS A 22 17.18 22.50 3.91
C CYS A 22 16.60 23.68 4.67
N ALA A 23 16.43 24.81 3.98
CA ALA A 23 15.57 25.86 4.49
C ALA A 23 14.18 25.26 4.74
N PRO A 24 13.59 25.40 5.93
CA PRO A 24 12.23 24.96 6.15
C PRO A 24 11.34 25.74 5.19
N VAL A 25 10.54 25.03 4.40
CA VAL A 25 9.39 25.62 3.72
C VAL A 25 8.64 26.40 4.80
N ARG A 26 8.48 27.72 4.62
CA ARG A 26 7.65 28.54 5.51
C ARG A 26 6.25 27.96 5.43
N GLN A 27 5.90 27.12 6.40
CA GLN A 27 4.51 26.79 6.67
C GLN A 27 3.86 28.12 7.03
N GLY A 28 2.92 28.58 6.20
CA GLY A 28 2.00 29.62 6.62
C GLY A 28 1.32 29.17 7.92
N PRO A 29 0.77 30.11 8.72
CA PRO A 29 0.11 29.73 9.96
C PRO A 29 -0.95 28.67 9.67
N VAL A 30 -0.69 27.44 10.12
CA VAL A 30 -1.73 26.43 10.22
C VAL A 30 -2.69 27.00 11.24
N LEU A 31 -3.89 27.39 10.80
CA LEU A 31 -4.98 27.73 11.69
C LEU A 31 -5.29 26.48 12.51
N GLN A 32 -4.65 26.35 13.67
CA GLN A 32 -5.02 25.36 14.65
C GLN A 32 -6.42 25.75 15.13
N GLY A 33 -7.42 24.99 14.71
CA GLY A 33 -8.72 25.01 15.35
C GLY A 33 -8.56 24.75 16.86
N PRO A 34 -9.57 25.11 17.67
CA PRO A 34 -9.47 24.91 19.12
C PRO A 34 -9.09 23.46 19.43
N ALA A 35 -8.12 23.27 20.33
CA ALA A 35 -7.73 21.95 20.79
C ALA A 35 -8.97 21.25 21.35
N VAL A 36 -9.36 20.13 20.74
CA VAL A 36 -10.46 19.30 21.22
C VAL A 36 -10.00 18.66 22.53
N GLU A 37 -10.77 18.82 23.61
CA GLU A 37 -10.45 18.28 24.93
C GLU A 37 -10.27 16.75 24.88
N GLU A 38 -9.31 16.22 25.65
CA GLU A 38 -8.93 14.80 25.67
C GLU A 38 -10.13 13.83 25.84
N PRO A 39 -11.14 14.11 26.69
CA PRO A 39 -12.33 13.26 26.82
C PRO A 39 -13.21 13.22 25.56
N VAL A 40 -13.28 14.33 24.82
CA VAL A 40 -14.02 14.41 23.56
C VAL A 40 -13.31 13.60 22.48
N GLN A 41 -11.97 13.67 22.43
CA GLN A 41 -11.16 12.85 21.52
C GLN A 41 -11.35 11.35 21.77
N GLN A 42 -11.26 10.90 23.02
CA GLN A 42 -11.51 9.50 23.38
C GLN A 42 -12.92 9.04 23.02
N GLY A 43 -13.93 9.91 23.21
CA GLY A 43 -15.31 9.64 22.80
C GLY A 43 -15.46 9.46 21.28
N LEU A 44 -14.86 10.35 20.48
CA LEU A 44 -14.85 10.26 19.03
C LEU A 44 -14.16 8.98 18.53
N GLU A 45 -13.07 8.58 19.19
CA GLU A 45 -12.35 7.34 18.88
C GLU A 45 -13.19 6.10 19.17
N ALA A 46 -13.85 6.04 20.31
CA ALA A 46 -14.74 4.93 20.65
C ALA A 46 -15.92 4.81 19.68
N LEU A 47 -16.52 5.93 19.27
CA LEU A 47 -17.59 5.96 18.26
C LEU A 47 -17.09 5.48 16.90
N SER A 48 -15.90 5.91 16.48
CA SER A 48 -15.29 5.48 15.23
C SER A 48 -15.02 3.96 15.22
N GLN A 49 -14.52 3.42 16.34
CA GLN A 49 -14.28 1.99 16.51
C GLN A 49 -15.57 1.18 16.43
N ALA A 50 -16.62 1.61 17.13
CA ALA A 50 -17.92 0.95 17.09
C ALA A 50 -18.54 0.98 15.67
N GLU A 51 -18.39 2.10 14.97
CA GLU A 51 -18.82 2.26 13.59
C GLU A 51 -18.06 1.33 12.64
N LEU A 52 -16.74 1.22 12.79
CA LEU A 52 -15.92 0.29 12.00
C LEU A 52 -16.39 -1.15 12.23
N GLU A 53 -16.54 -1.56 13.49
CA GLU A 53 -16.99 -2.91 13.84
C GLU A 53 -18.36 -3.22 13.24
N ARG A 54 -19.29 -2.25 13.28
CA ARG A 54 -20.59 -2.32 12.63
C ARG A 54 -20.47 -2.52 11.11
N ARG A 55 -19.65 -1.73 10.41
CA ARG A 55 -19.46 -1.91 8.96
C ARG A 55 -18.79 -3.24 8.61
N PHE A 56 -17.92 -3.74 9.50
CA PHE A 56 -17.27 -5.03 9.35
C PHE A 56 -18.21 -6.23 9.60
N GLU A 57 -19.44 -6.04 10.10
CA GLU A 57 -20.41 -7.13 10.22
C GLU A 57 -20.67 -7.84 8.88
N ALA A 58 -20.59 -7.08 7.78
CA ALA A 58 -20.74 -7.56 6.41
C ALA A 58 -19.54 -8.37 5.89
N VAL A 59 -18.40 -8.33 6.59
CA VAL A 59 -17.18 -9.09 6.24
C VAL A 59 -17.37 -10.56 6.61
N PRO A 60 -16.97 -11.51 5.73
CA PRO A 60 -17.04 -12.94 6.02
C PRO A 60 -16.43 -13.32 7.38
N SER A 61 -17.21 -14.04 8.18
CA SER A 61 -16.83 -14.43 9.55
C SER A 61 -15.51 -15.20 9.62
N ARG A 62 -15.17 -15.97 8.57
CA ARG A 62 -13.95 -16.78 8.47
C ARG A 62 -12.64 -16.00 8.65
N TYR A 63 -12.64 -14.69 8.37
CA TYR A 63 -11.45 -13.86 8.53
C TYR A 63 -11.71 -12.51 9.20
N ARG A 64 -12.97 -12.17 9.50
CA ARG A 64 -13.36 -10.89 10.15
C ARG A 64 -12.61 -10.61 11.47
N ALA A 65 -12.50 -11.60 12.35
CA ALA A 65 -11.88 -11.41 13.66
C ALA A 65 -10.38 -11.09 13.54
N GLN A 66 -9.67 -11.84 12.69
CA GLN A 66 -8.25 -11.62 12.43
C GLN A 66 -8.00 -10.27 11.75
N ALA A 67 -8.85 -9.91 10.78
CA ALA A 67 -8.81 -8.60 10.12
C ALA A 67 -8.93 -7.48 11.15
N LEU A 68 -9.99 -7.48 11.98
CA LEU A 68 -10.20 -6.46 13.00
C LEU A 68 -9.03 -6.41 13.99
N GLN A 69 -8.51 -7.55 14.43
CA GLN A 69 -7.36 -7.61 15.33
C GLN A 69 -6.14 -6.90 14.72
N ASN A 70 -5.80 -7.20 13.47
CA ASN A 70 -4.63 -6.64 12.80
C ASN A 70 -4.84 -5.17 12.41
N LEU A 71 -6.07 -4.80 12.02
CA LEU A 71 -6.43 -3.42 11.72
C LEU A 71 -6.37 -2.52 12.94
N ARG A 72 -6.59 -3.01 14.17
CA ARG A 72 -6.60 -2.15 15.38
C ARG A 72 -5.37 -1.26 15.50
N SER A 73 -4.18 -1.77 15.22
CA SER A 73 -2.95 -0.99 15.26
C SER A 73 -2.86 0.05 14.15
N TYR A 74 -3.41 -0.24 12.96
CA TYR A 74 -3.51 0.73 11.85
C TYR A 74 -4.62 1.75 12.06
N TYR A 75 -5.72 1.34 12.67
CA TYR A 75 -6.90 2.14 12.93
C TYR A 75 -6.67 3.15 14.06
N ALA A 76 -5.58 3.02 14.82
CA ALA A 76 -5.18 4.04 15.78
C ALA A 76 -4.90 5.41 15.12
N TYR A 77 -4.50 5.41 13.84
CA TYR A 77 -4.17 6.63 13.09
C TYR A 77 -5.43 7.33 12.54
N PRO A 78 -5.70 8.60 12.89
CA PRO A 78 -6.92 9.31 12.48
C PRO A 78 -7.16 9.34 10.97
N GLU A 79 -6.11 9.48 10.17
CA GLU A 79 -6.15 9.48 8.71
C GLU A 79 -6.62 8.14 8.14
N VAL A 80 -6.22 7.02 8.77
CA VAL A 80 -6.66 5.67 8.39
C VAL A 80 -8.14 5.50 8.73
N ARG A 81 -8.55 5.94 9.92
CA ARG A 81 -9.98 5.93 10.31
C ARG A 81 -10.83 6.75 9.38
N GLY A 82 -10.39 7.97 9.11
CA GLY A 82 -11.05 8.91 8.21
C GLY A 82 -11.25 8.30 6.84
N TRP A 83 -10.18 7.74 6.25
CA TRP A 83 -10.27 7.07 4.96
C TRP A 83 -11.20 5.85 5.00
N LEU A 84 -11.08 4.93 5.98
CA LEU A 84 -11.91 3.71 6.01
C LEU A 84 -13.41 4.01 6.16
N LEU A 85 -13.74 5.03 6.95
CA LEU A 85 -15.13 5.43 7.22
C LEU A 85 -15.67 6.46 6.21
N GLU A 86 -14.83 6.96 5.31
CA GLU A 86 -15.17 7.97 4.32
C GLU A 86 -16.28 7.48 3.39
N GLY A 87 -17.36 8.25 3.25
CA GLY A 87 -18.44 7.98 2.32
C GLY A 87 -19.47 6.94 2.81
N PRO A 88 -20.67 6.92 2.19
CA PRO A 88 -21.75 6.02 2.57
C PRO A 88 -21.58 4.60 2.01
N GLU A 89 -22.21 3.64 2.67
CA GLU A 89 -22.50 2.32 2.10
C GLU A 89 -23.60 2.44 1.02
N PRO A 90 -23.60 1.61 -0.06
CA PRO A 90 -22.76 0.43 -0.28
C PRO A 90 -21.44 0.69 -1.02
N GLN A 91 -21.16 1.93 -1.44
CA GLN A 91 -20.01 2.24 -2.30
C GLN A 91 -18.66 1.89 -1.66
N ARG A 92 -18.61 1.89 -0.33
CA ARG A 92 -17.40 1.58 0.45
C ARG A 92 -17.26 0.10 0.81
N ARG A 93 -18.28 -0.71 0.58
CA ARG A 93 -18.30 -2.11 1.00
C ARG A 93 -17.13 -2.91 0.45
N GLU A 94 -16.82 -2.74 -0.84
CA GLU A 94 -15.74 -3.48 -1.49
C GLU A 94 -14.36 -3.07 -0.98
N VAL A 95 -14.16 -1.77 -0.72
CA VAL A 95 -12.93 -1.27 -0.08
C VAL A 95 -12.76 -1.91 1.29
N LEU A 96 -13.82 -1.97 2.10
CA LEU A 96 -13.77 -2.60 3.42
C LEU A 96 -13.50 -4.10 3.34
N LEU A 97 -14.11 -4.82 2.38
CA LEU A 97 -13.82 -6.24 2.16
C LEU A 97 -12.38 -6.47 1.72
N ALA A 98 -11.86 -5.65 0.81
CA ALA A 98 -10.48 -5.69 0.35
C ALA A 98 -9.48 -5.43 1.48
N VAL A 99 -9.69 -4.36 2.25
CA VAL A 99 -8.86 -4.05 3.41
C VAL A 99 -8.96 -5.16 4.46
N ALA A 100 -10.17 -5.66 4.76
CA ALA A 100 -10.33 -6.74 5.72
C ALA A 100 -9.60 -8.02 5.28
N PHE A 101 -9.66 -8.37 4.00
CA PHE A 101 -8.94 -9.52 3.46
C PHE A 101 -7.42 -9.33 3.58
N LEU A 102 -6.89 -8.18 3.13
CA LEU A 102 -5.46 -7.87 3.25
C LEU A 102 -5.01 -7.97 4.70
N PHE A 103 -5.70 -7.31 5.63
CA PHE A 103 -5.31 -7.32 7.04
C PHE A 103 -5.53 -8.65 7.75
N ALA A 104 -6.40 -9.53 7.25
CA ALA A 104 -6.48 -10.89 7.78
C ALA A 104 -5.23 -11.73 7.44
N TYR A 105 -4.58 -11.46 6.31
CA TYR A 105 -3.53 -12.33 5.74
C TYR A 105 -2.19 -11.64 5.48
N LEU A 106 -2.05 -10.35 5.82
CA LEU A 106 -0.81 -9.58 5.70
C LEU A 106 0.32 -10.28 6.49
N PRO A 107 1.51 -10.46 5.90
CA PRO A 107 2.69 -10.85 6.65
C PRO A 107 2.97 -9.86 7.78
N PRO A 108 3.35 -10.30 9.00
CA PRO A 108 3.59 -9.37 10.11
C PRO A 108 4.64 -8.28 9.84
N ALA A 109 5.62 -8.57 8.98
CA ALA A 109 6.63 -7.61 8.56
C ALA A 109 6.05 -6.40 7.80
N ASP A 110 4.86 -6.55 7.18
CA ASP A 110 4.26 -5.53 6.33
C ASP A 110 3.45 -4.51 7.14
N PHE A 111 3.12 -4.80 8.40
CA PHE A 111 2.44 -3.82 9.26
C PHE A 111 3.25 -2.53 9.42
N GLY A 112 4.58 -2.58 9.37
CA GLY A 112 5.40 -1.37 9.40
C GLY A 112 5.64 -0.71 8.05
N ALA A 113 5.48 -1.46 6.95
CA ALA A 113 5.91 -1.04 5.62
C ALA A 113 4.74 -0.51 4.76
N LEU A 114 3.51 -0.97 4.99
CA LEU A 114 2.34 -0.65 4.18
C LEU A 114 1.66 0.65 4.63
N THR A 115 2.23 1.81 4.28
CA THR A 115 1.63 3.11 4.63
C THR A 115 0.19 3.25 4.12
N LEU A 116 -0.57 4.19 4.69
CA LEU A 116 -1.94 4.48 4.24
C LEU A 116 -2.00 4.79 2.74
N GLU A 117 -1.05 5.53 2.21
CA GLU A 117 -0.97 5.89 0.79
C GLU A 117 -0.80 4.65 -0.10
N LEU A 118 0.09 3.73 0.30
CA LEU A 118 0.30 2.47 -0.41
C LEU A 118 -0.94 1.58 -0.34
N LEU A 119 -1.54 1.43 0.84
CA LEU A 119 -2.77 0.65 1.02
C LEU A 119 -3.89 1.19 0.12
N ARG A 120 -4.08 2.52 0.12
CA ARG A 120 -5.07 3.20 -0.72
C ARG A 120 -4.83 2.95 -2.19
N GLU A 121 -3.61 3.19 -2.67
CA GLU A 121 -3.26 2.96 -4.06
C GLU A 121 -3.55 1.52 -4.47
N HIS A 122 -3.12 0.55 -3.64
CA HIS A 122 -3.29 -0.86 -3.98
C HIS A 122 -4.76 -1.27 -4.06
N VAL A 123 -5.56 -0.89 -3.06
CA VAL A 123 -6.99 -1.22 -3.00
C VAL A 123 -7.76 -0.50 -4.11
N ASP A 124 -7.57 0.81 -4.25
CA ASP A 124 -8.30 1.63 -5.21
C ASP A 124 -8.01 1.20 -6.65
N HIS A 125 -6.74 0.97 -7.01
CA HIS A 125 -6.39 0.52 -8.35
C HIS A 125 -6.79 -0.93 -8.64
N ALA A 126 -6.69 -1.84 -7.66
CA ALA A 126 -7.14 -3.22 -7.86
C ALA A 126 -8.65 -3.29 -8.13
N LEU A 127 -9.45 -2.56 -7.34
CA LEU A 127 -10.90 -2.48 -7.55
C LEU A 127 -11.24 -1.77 -8.85
N LYS A 128 -10.56 -0.66 -9.17
CA LYS A 128 -10.75 0.07 -10.43
C LYS A 128 -10.57 -0.85 -11.64
N VAL A 129 -9.45 -1.58 -11.73
CA VAL A 129 -9.19 -2.51 -12.84
C VAL A 129 -10.22 -3.63 -12.88
N ARG A 130 -10.65 -4.14 -11.72
CA ARG A 130 -11.71 -5.17 -11.66
C ARG A 130 -13.03 -4.67 -12.27
N HIS A 131 -13.39 -3.41 -12.07
CA HIS A 131 -14.63 -2.84 -12.59
C HIS A 131 -14.53 -2.37 -14.04
N GLU A 132 -13.39 -1.80 -14.44
CA GLU A 132 -13.23 -1.21 -15.77
C GLU A 132 -12.80 -2.23 -16.84
N ALA A 133 -12.18 -3.36 -16.45
CA ALA A 133 -11.69 -4.34 -17.42
C ALA A 133 -12.84 -5.13 -18.05
N PRO A 134 -12.83 -5.36 -19.37
CA PRO A 134 -13.87 -6.16 -20.03
C PRO A 134 -13.87 -7.63 -19.57
N TRP A 135 -12.76 -8.10 -18.99
CA TRP A 135 -12.65 -9.41 -18.35
C TRP A 135 -12.85 -9.39 -16.83
N GLY A 136 -13.09 -8.23 -16.23
CA GLY A 136 -13.22 -8.06 -14.77
C GLY A 136 -14.34 -8.90 -14.16
N GLY A 137 -15.48 -9.01 -14.86
CA GLY A 137 -16.60 -9.86 -14.46
C GLY A 137 -16.34 -11.37 -14.54
N GLN A 138 -15.24 -11.81 -15.16
CA GLN A 138 -14.83 -13.21 -15.20
C GLN A 138 -14.01 -13.60 -13.96
N LEU A 139 -13.55 -12.62 -13.18
CA LEU A 139 -12.76 -12.84 -11.97
C LEU A 139 -13.68 -13.18 -10.80
N THR A 140 -13.60 -14.43 -10.34
CA THR A 140 -14.23 -14.83 -9.08
C THR A 140 -13.62 -14.05 -7.91
N ASP A 141 -14.37 -13.92 -6.82
CA ASP A 141 -13.83 -13.30 -5.61
C ASP A 141 -12.56 -14.00 -5.13
N GLU A 142 -12.53 -15.34 -5.16
CA GLU A 142 -11.34 -16.10 -4.78
C GLU A 142 -10.12 -15.72 -5.62
N LEU A 143 -10.25 -15.66 -6.95
CA LEU A 143 -9.15 -15.23 -7.82
C LEU A 143 -8.71 -13.80 -7.52
N PHE A 144 -9.68 -12.90 -7.34
CA PHE A 144 -9.39 -11.49 -7.08
C PHE A 144 -8.66 -11.29 -5.75
N TYR A 145 -9.22 -11.78 -4.64
CA TYR A 145 -8.67 -11.53 -3.31
C TYR A 145 -7.31 -12.23 -3.10
N HIS A 146 -7.10 -13.42 -3.67
CA HIS A 146 -5.88 -14.19 -3.43
C HIS A 146 -4.74 -13.87 -4.40
N TYR A 147 -5.03 -13.47 -5.64
CA TYR A 147 -4.00 -13.32 -6.68
C TYR A 147 -3.89 -11.91 -7.28
N ILE A 148 -4.93 -11.08 -7.15
CA ILE A 148 -4.94 -9.75 -7.77
C ILE A 148 -4.83 -8.66 -6.72
N LEU A 149 -5.57 -8.75 -5.62
CA LEU A 149 -5.59 -7.74 -4.56
C LEU A 149 -4.28 -7.59 -3.78
N PRO A 150 -3.50 -8.66 -3.46
CA PRO A 150 -2.29 -8.52 -2.66
C PRO A 150 -1.34 -7.44 -3.17
N HIS A 151 -0.77 -6.66 -2.26
CA HIS A 151 0.06 -5.48 -2.55
C HIS A 151 1.46 -5.83 -3.09
N ARG A 152 1.90 -7.08 -2.90
CA ARG A 152 3.19 -7.59 -3.38
C ARG A 152 3.17 -9.10 -3.58
N VAL A 153 4.19 -9.60 -4.27
CA VAL A 153 4.49 -11.02 -4.38
C VAL A 153 5.67 -11.36 -3.45
N THR A 154 5.61 -12.54 -2.80
CA THR A 154 6.67 -13.11 -1.96
C THR A 154 7.33 -12.16 -0.93
N GLN A 155 8.60 -11.80 -1.12
CA GLN A 155 9.44 -11.04 -0.18
C GLN A 155 9.86 -9.67 -0.73
N GLU A 156 9.23 -9.22 -1.81
CA GLU A 156 9.47 -7.92 -2.42
C GLU A 156 9.19 -6.76 -1.44
N PRO A 157 9.87 -5.61 -1.59
CA PRO A 157 9.50 -4.40 -0.87
C PRO A 157 8.11 -3.90 -1.28
N CYS A 158 7.35 -3.35 -0.34
CA CYS A 158 6.09 -2.66 -0.67
C CYS A 158 6.39 -1.37 -1.47
N GLN A 159 5.75 -1.19 -2.62
CA GLN A 159 6.00 -0.08 -3.55
C GLN A 159 4.71 0.43 -4.18
N ALA A 160 4.67 1.71 -4.52
CA ALA A 160 3.59 2.38 -5.25
C ALA A 160 3.62 2.03 -6.75
N TRP A 161 3.45 0.75 -7.08
CA TRP A 161 3.64 0.25 -8.45
C TRP A 161 2.36 0.23 -9.28
N ARG A 162 1.19 0.12 -8.64
CA ARG A 162 -0.08 -0.11 -9.36
C ARG A 162 -0.45 1.09 -10.20
N LYS A 163 -0.32 2.30 -9.66
CA LYS A 163 -0.67 3.51 -10.41
C LYS A 163 0.24 3.68 -11.63
N LEU A 164 1.55 3.59 -11.42
CA LEU A 164 2.55 3.76 -12.48
C LEU A 164 2.34 2.74 -13.61
N MET A 165 2.28 1.46 -13.27
CA MET A 165 2.06 0.41 -14.25
C MET A 165 0.68 0.48 -14.90
N HIS A 166 -0.36 0.87 -14.16
CA HIS A 166 -1.69 1.09 -14.74
C HIS A 166 -1.65 2.18 -15.80
N ASP A 167 -1.03 3.33 -15.54
CA ASP A 167 -1.00 4.45 -16.48
C ASP A 167 -0.31 4.08 -17.80
N GLU A 168 0.68 3.19 -17.77
CA GLU A 168 1.39 2.71 -18.97
C GLU A 168 0.72 1.52 -19.66
N LEU A 169 0.26 0.52 -18.89
CA LEU A 169 -0.25 -0.75 -19.41
C LEU A 169 -1.73 -0.67 -19.79
N TRP A 170 -2.53 0.09 -19.06
CA TRP A 170 -3.99 0.15 -19.26
C TRP A 170 -4.41 0.51 -20.69
N PRO A 171 -3.80 1.51 -21.37
CA PRO A 171 -4.12 1.83 -22.75
C PRO A 171 -3.92 0.67 -23.73
N ARG A 172 -2.97 -0.24 -23.43
CA ARG A 172 -2.64 -1.41 -24.26
C ARG A 172 -3.64 -2.54 -24.07
N VAL A 173 -4.15 -2.72 -22.85
CA VAL A 173 -4.96 -3.90 -22.49
C VAL A 173 -6.46 -3.67 -22.47
N LYS A 174 -6.95 -2.45 -22.16
CA LYS A 174 -8.37 -2.18 -21.83
C LYS A 174 -9.42 -2.63 -22.86
N ASN A 175 -9.02 -2.82 -24.12
CA ASN A 175 -9.91 -3.22 -25.21
C ASN A 175 -9.68 -4.67 -25.69
N LEU A 176 -8.81 -5.43 -25.01
CA LEU A 176 -8.47 -6.79 -25.38
C LEU A 176 -9.37 -7.80 -24.64
N PRO A 177 -9.55 -9.03 -25.16
CA PRO A 177 -10.04 -10.13 -24.33
C PRO A 177 -8.98 -10.57 -23.31
N MET A 178 -9.41 -11.24 -22.24
CA MET A 178 -8.55 -11.62 -21.10
C MET A 178 -7.23 -12.29 -21.50
N GLN A 179 -7.29 -13.25 -22.43
CA GLN A 179 -6.11 -13.98 -22.88
C GLN A 179 -5.09 -13.06 -23.57
N GLU A 180 -5.56 -12.20 -24.47
CA GLU A 180 -4.69 -11.25 -25.18
C GLU A 180 -4.16 -10.16 -24.23
N ALA A 181 -4.97 -9.71 -23.27
CA ALA A 181 -4.53 -8.79 -22.22
C ALA A 181 -3.40 -9.37 -21.37
N ALA A 182 -3.49 -10.66 -21.01
CA ALA A 182 -2.44 -11.35 -20.27
C ALA A 182 -1.14 -11.49 -21.09
N LEU A 183 -1.25 -11.84 -22.37
CA LEU A 183 -0.09 -11.89 -23.28
C LEU A 183 0.55 -10.51 -23.46
N GLU A 184 -0.26 -9.46 -23.57
CA GLU A 184 0.22 -8.09 -23.72
C GLU A 184 0.89 -7.58 -22.44
N ALA A 185 0.37 -7.93 -21.25
CA ALA A 185 1.05 -7.67 -19.98
C ALA A 185 2.42 -8.36 -19.89
N ASN A 186 2.54 -9.59 -20.39
CA ASN A 186 3.83 -10.29 -20.48
C ASN A 186 4.79 -9.60 -21.45
N ARG A 187 4.30 -9.08 -22.58
CA ARG A 187 5.14 -8.31 -23.52
C ARG A 187 5.63 -7.02 -22.89
N TYR A 188 4.75 -6.30 -22.19
CA TYR A 188 5.09 -5.10 -21.45
C TYR A 188 6.18 -5.38 -20.40
N ALA A 189 6.03 -6.42 -19.58
CA ALA A 189 7.04 -6.76 -18.56
C ALA A 189 8.42 -7.05 -19.19
N ARG A 190 8.44 -7.75 -20.33
CA ARG A 190 9.66 -8.04 -21.10
C ARG A 190 10.34 -6.82 -21.72
N GLU A 191 9.64 -5.71 -21.91
CA GLU A 191 10.25 -4.45 -22.38
C GLU A 191 11.17 -3.83 -21.31
N TYR A 192 10.96 -4.19 -20.04
CA TYR A 192 11.63 -3.56 -18.91
C TYR A 192 12.81 -4.32 -18.33
N ALA A 193 12.90 -5.64 -18.51
CA ALA A 193 13.98 -6.40 -17.89
C ALA A 193 14.42 -7.61 -18.72
N THR A 194 15.69 -7.98 -18.55
CA THR A 194 16.25 -9.24 -19.03
C THR A 194 16.87 -10.05 -17.89
N PHE A 195 17.06 -11.35 -18.10
CA PHE A 195 17.65 -12.21 -17.08
C PHE A 195 19.07 -11.78 -16.67
N GLN A 196 19.25 -11.56 -15.38
CA GLN A 196 20.56 -11.53 -14.74
C GLN A 196 20.45 -12.09 -13.33
N SER A 197 21.37 -12.99 -12.96
CA SER A 197 21.44 -13.47 -11.58
C SER A 197 21.75 -12.30 -10.63
N THR A 198 20.92 -12.12 -9.60
CA THR A 198 21.05 -11.09 -8.55
C THR A 198 21.20 -11.74 -7.17
N ASN A 199 20.83 -11.04 -6.09
CA ASN A 199 20.90 -11.58 -4.74
C ASN A 199 19.67 -12.45 -4.42
N GLY A 200 19.64 -13.10 -3.25
CA GLY A 200 18.54 -13.98 -2.85
C GLY A 200 17.27 -13.27 -2.35
N ARG A 201 17.17 -11.94 -2.49
CA ARG A 201 15.99 -11.17 -2.06
C ARG A 201 15.30 -10.57 -3.28
N ASP A 202 14.00 -10.77 -3.36
CA ASP A 202 13.22 -10.34 -4.51
C ASP A 202 13.20 -8.82 -4.66
N GLN A 203 13.37 -8.39 -5.91
CA GLN A 203 13.25 -6.99 -6.30
C GLN A 203 11.78 -6.63 -6.52
N GLY A 204 11.36 -5.47 -6.02
CA GLY A 204 10.04 -4.95 -6.37
C GLY A 204 9.97 -4.53 -7.84
N PRO A 205 8.77 -4.47 -8.42
CA PRO A 205 8.57 -4.23 -9.85
C PRO A 205 9.22 -2.94 -10.34
N LEU A 206 9.14 -1.85 -9.57
CA LEU A 206 9.75 -0.58 -9.96
C LEU A 206 11.28 -0.64 -9.95
N THR A 207 11.86 -1.42 -9.04
CA THR A 207 13.30 -1.63 -8.99
C THR A 207 13.77 -2.43 -10.21
N THR A 208 13.03 -3.46 -10.59
CA THR A 208 13.32 -4.27 -11.78
C THR A 208 13.25 -3.43 -13.05
N MET A 209 12.17 -2.64 -13.20
CA MET A 209 12.01 -1.71 -14.33
C MET A 209 13.14 -0.68 -14.41
N LEU A 210 13.58 -0.14 -13.27
CA LEU A 210 14.67 0.84 -13.23
C LEU A 210 16.02 0.22 -13.58
N ARG A 211 16.28 -1.01 -13.13
CA ARG A 211 17.59 -1.66 -13.30
C ARG A 211 17.74 -2.34 -14.66
N GLY A 212 16.65 -2.69 -15.33
CA GLY A 212 16.70 -3.41 -16.60
C GLY A 212 17.01 -4.91 -16.46
N VAL A 213 17.13 -5.43 -15.23
CA VAL A 213 17.61 -6.80 -14.98
C VAL A 213 16.99 -7.45 -13.74
N GLY A 214 16.75 -8.76 -13.82
CA GLY A 214 16.22 -9.55 -12.72
C GLY A 214 16.40 -11.06 -12.87
N ARG A 215 16.19 -11.83 -11.80
CA ARG A 215 16.12 -13.30 -11.82
C ARG A 215 14.79 -13.76 -12.42
N CYS A 216 14.57 -15.07 -12.53
CA CYS A 216 13.33 -15.63 -13.06
C CYS A 216 12.06 -15.23 -12.31
N GLU A 217 12.16 -14.77 -11.05
CA GLU A 217 11.00 -14.25 -10.29
C GLU A 217 10.71 -12.77 -10.60
N GLU A 218 11.66 -12.09 -11.24
CA GLU A 218 11.64 -10.64 -11.50
C GLU A 218 11.52 -10.35 -13.01
N GLU A 219 12.05 -11.24 -13.85
CA GLU A 219 11.85 -11.27 -15.30
C GLU A 219 10.54 -12.02 -15.61
N MET A 220 9.52 -11.30 -16.09
CA MET A 220 8.26 -11.88 -16.59
C MET A 220 8.01 -11.46 -18.04
#